data_AF-A0A379GF08-F1
#
_entry.id   AF-A0A379GF08-F1
#
_cell.length_a   1.000
_cell.length_b   1.000
_cell.length_c   1.000
_cell.angle_alpha   90.00
_cell.angle_beta   90.00
_cell.angle_gamma   90.00
#
_symmetry.space_group_name_H-M   'P 1'
#
loop_
_entity.id
_entity.type
_entity.pdbx_description
1 polymer ?
#
loop_
_entity_poly.entity_id
_entity_poly.type
_entity_poly.pdbx_seq_one_letter_code
_entity_poly.pdbx_strand_id
1 'polypeptide(L)' 'MILPVIPLLKLNALCGGENEAFISLNDGEMLTARLVVGADGANSWLRKNADIPLTFLGL' A
#
# COMPACT_ATOMS: atom_id res chain seq x y z
N MET A 1 4.63 -23.76 1.16
CA MET A 1 4.93 -22.41 0.65
C MET A 1 4.99 -21.49 1.86
N ILE A 2 6.19 -21.23 2.36
CA ILE A 2 6.37 -20.26 3.45
C ILE A 2 6.44 -18.91 2.74
N LEU A 3 5.46 -18.04 2.97
CA LEU A 3 5.56 -16.66 2.50
C LEU A 3 6.83 -16.07 3.16
N PRO A 4 7.70 -15.38 2.42
CA PRO A 4 8.76 -14.63 3.06
C PRO A 4 8.09 -13.68 4.05
N VAL A 5 8.50 -13.75 5.32
CA VAL A 5 8.22 -12.68 6.27
C VAL A 5 8.99 -11.50 5.73
N ILE A 6 8.30 -10.64 4.97
CA ILE A 6 8.85 -9.37 4.52
C ILE A 6 9.30 -8.66 5.80
N PRO A 7 10.56 -8.19 5.90
CA PRO A 7 11.01 -7.41 7.05
C PRO A 7 10.08 -6.21 7.30
N LEU A 8 10.31 -5.41 8.35
CA LEU A 8 9.55 -4.17 8.61
C LEU A 8 9.78 -3.12 7.50
N LEU A 9 9.32 -3.39 6.28
CA LEU A 9 9.38 -2.53 5.11
C LEU A 9 8.18 -1.61 5.15
N LYS A 10 8.43 -0.36 4.78
CA LYS A 10 7.42 0.68 4.67
C LYS A 10 7.28 1.05 3.21
N LEU A 11 6.04 1.33 2.82
CA LEU A 11 5.75 1.96 1.53
C LEU A 11 6.41 3.34 1.53
N ASN A 12 7.21 3.58 0.49
CA ASN A 12 7.80 4.89 0.21
C ASN A 12 6.98 5.61 -0.88
N ALA A 13 6.60 4.88 -1.93
CA ALA A 13 5.75 5.40 -3.00
C ALA A 13 4.88 4.29 -3.60
N LEU A 14 3.72 4.70 -4.15
CA LEU A 14 2.82 3.84 -4.91
C LEU A 14 2.34 4.61 -6.14
N CYS A 15 2.48 4.00 -7.31
CA CYS A 15 1.92 4.50 -8.56
C CYS A 15 1.02 3.42 -9.18
N GLY A 16 -0.23 3.77 -9.47
CA GLY A 16 -1.17 2.88 -10.16
C GLY A 16 -1.11 3.10 -11.67
N GLY A 17 -0.97 2.00 -12.42
CA GLY A 17 -1.24 1.94 -13.86
C GLY A 17 -2.51 1.11 -14.13
N GLU A 18 -2.87 0.96 -15.41
CA GLU A 18 -4.12 0.28 -15.81
C GLU A 18 -4.20 -1.19 -15.37
N ASN A 19 -3.06 -1.89 -15.31
CA ASN A 19 -3.00 -3.33 -15.00
C ASN A 19 -2.02 -3.69 -13.87
N GLU A 20 -1.19 -2.74 -13.47
CA GLU A 20 -0.07 -2.96 -12.55
C GLU A 20 0.12 -1.76 -11.65
N ALA A 21 0.42 -2.04 -10.38
CA ALA A 21 0.89 -1.09 -9.42
C ALA A 21 2.41 -1.21 -9.28
N PHE A 22 3.08 -0.07 -9.23
CA PHE A 22 4.50 0.03 -8.94
C PHE A 22 4.67 0.52 -7.50
N ILE A 23 5.42 -0.23 -6.71
CA ILE A 23 5.60 0.00 -5.27
C ILE A 23 7.08 0.21 -5.02
N SER A 24 7.44 1.35 -4.45
CA SER A 24 8.79 1.58 -3.92
C SER A 24 8.79 1.41 -2.42
N LEU A 25 9.74 0.64 -1.90
CA LEU A 25 9.93 0.39 -0.48
C LEU A 25 11.05 1.28 0.08
N ASN A 26 11.08 1.41 1.40
CA ASN A 26 12.01 2.31 2.09
C ASN A 26 13.48 1.85 2.08
N ASP A 27 13.75 0.61 1.72
CA ASP A 27 15.09 0.04 1.52
C ASP A 27 15.58 0.16 0.07
N GLY A 28 14.76 0.75 -0.81
CA GLY A 28 15.07 0.92 -2.23
C GLY A 28 14.59 -0.23 -3.11
N GLU A 29 14.01 -1.30 -2.56
CA GLU A 29 13.38 -2.34 -3.37
C GLU A 29 12.15 -1.79 -4.12
N MET A 30 11.92 -2.34 -5.32
CA MET A 30 10.74 -2.08 -6.12
C MET A 30 9.95 -3.37 -6.34
N LEU A 31 8.65 -3.33 -6.10
CA LEU A 31 7.72 -4.42 -6.36
C LEU A 31 6.70 -4.01 -7.41
N THR A 32 6.22 -4.99 -8.17
CA THR A 32 5.01 -4.85 -8.99
C THR A 32 3.93 -5.79 -8.50
N ALA A 33 2.67 -5.35 -8.58
CA ALA A 33 1.52 -6.16 -8.20
C ALA A 33 0.30 -5.79 -9.02
N ARG A 34 -0.59 -6.76 -9.26
CA ARG A 34 -1.90 -6.52 -9.90
C ARG A 34 -2.96 -6.03 -8.91
N LEU A 35 -2.76 -6.25 -7.62
CA LEU A 35 -3.66 -5.83 -6.54
C LEU A 35 -2.85 -5.42 -5.31
N VAL A 36 -3.20 -4.28 -4.73
CA VAL A 36 -2.65 -3.79 -3.46
C VAL A 36 -3.82 -3.65 -2.48
N VAL A 37 -3.70 -4.26 -1.30
CA VAL A 37 -4.70 -4.19 -0.23
C VAL A 37 -4.13 -3.46 0.97
N GLY A 38 -4.82 -2.41 1.42
CA GLY A 38 -4.43 -1.61 2.58
C GLY A 38 -4.84 -2.28 3.89
N ALA A 39 -3.92 -3.04 4.49
CA ALA A 39 -4.07 -3.63 5.83
C ALA A 39 -3.22 -2.88 6.87
N ASP A 40 -3.02 -1.58 6.66
CA ASP A 40 -2.11 -0.69 7.41
C ASP A 40 -2.81 0.15 8.50
N GLY A 41 -4.01 -0.26 8.91
CA GLY A 41 -4.73 0.24 10.08
C GLY A 41 -5.52 1.55 9.87
N ALA A 42 -6.07 2.09 10.97
CA ALA A 42 -6.97 3.25 10.94
C ALA A 42 -6.33 4.52 10.33
N ASN A 43 -5.02 4.68 10.49
CA ASN A 43 -4.24 5.76 9.90
C ASN A 43 -3.58 5.38 8.57
N SER A 44 -4.26 4.57 7.77
CA SER A 44 -3.78 4.01 6.50
C SER A 44 -3.03 5.03 5.63
N TRP A 45 -1.78 4.69 5.31
CA TRP A 45 -0.95 5.38 4.33
C TRP A 45 -1.52 5.17 2.93
N LEU A 46 -1.95 3.94 2.61
CA LEU A 46 -2.48 3.61 1.30
C LEU A 46 -3.72 4.44 0.98
N ARG A 47 -4.66 4.52 1.92
CA ARG A 47 -5.89 5.32 1.78
C ARG A 47 -5.56 6.79 1.46
N LYS A 48 -4.62 7.38 2.19
CA LYS A 48 -4.22 8.79 2.01
C LYS A 48 -3.59 9.03 0.63
N ASN A 49 -2.72 8.12 0.18
CA ASN A 49 -2.04 8.27 -1.11
C ASN A 49 -2.98 7.99 -2.30
N ALA A 50 -4.00 7.17 -2.11
CA ALA A 50 -5.05 6.93 -3.09
C ALA A 50 -6.17 7.99 -3.09
N ASP A 51 -6.04 9.03 -2.28
CA ASP A 51 -7.05 10.10 -2.10
C ASP A 51 -8.46 9.58 -1.76
N ILE A 52 -8.53 8.52 -0.95
CA ILE A 52 -9.79 7.95 -0.50
C ILE A 52 -10.21 8.67 0.81
N PRO A 53 -11.37 9.35 0.86
CA PRO A 53 -11.78 10.09 2.05
C PRO A 53 -12.13 9.18 3.23
N LEU A 54 -11.89 9.67 4.45
CA LEU A 54 -12.44 9.06 5.66
C LEU A 54 -13.90 9.49 5.82
N THR A 55 -14.82 8.60 5.50
CA THR A 55 -16.23 8.81 5.82
C THR A 55 -16.49 8.27 7.21
N PHE A 56 -16.68 9.16 8.19
CA PHE A 56 -17.24 8.77 9.48
C PHE A 56 -18.77 8.85 9.37
N LEU A 57 -19.45 7.71 9.50
CA LEU A 57 -20.90 7.71 9.71
C LEU A 57 -21.11 8.20 11.14
N GLY A 58 -21.54 9.46 11.28
CA GLY A 58 -21.76 10.13 12.56
C GLY A 58 -22.96 9.57 13.32
N LEU A 59 -22.81 8.36 13.86
CA LEU A 59 -23.66 7.79 14.90
C LEU A 59 -22.88 7.74 16.22
#